data_AF-A0A967GAS3-F1
#
_entry.id   AF-A0A967GAS3-F1
#
_cell.length_a   1.000
_cell.length_b   1.000
_cell.length_c   1.000
_cell.angle_alpha   90.00
_cell.angle_beta   90.00
_cell.angle_gamma   90.00
#
_symmetry.space_group_name_H-M   'P 1'
#
loop_
_entity.id
_entity.type
_entity.pdbx_description
1 polymer ?
#
loop_
_entity_poly.entity_id
_entity_poly.type
_entity_poly.pdbx_seq_one_letter_code
_entity_poly.pdbx_strand_id
1 'polypeptide(L)' 'MDMSGGWVLEVDIRKFFDEVDHGQLREVLRKRVRDGDILRLINKWLKAGALEEGKDQRLKQGTP' A
#
# COMPACT_ATOMS: atom_id res chain seq x y z
N MET A 1 -8.00 3.72 42.51
CA MET A 1 -7.15 3.06 41.51
C MET A 1 -6.69 4.15 40.58
N ASP A 2 -5.48 4.64 40.80
CA ASP A 2 -4.91 5.72 40.00
C ASP A 2 -4.33 5.10 38.72
N MET A 3 -4.89 5.45 37.57
CA MET A 3 -4.37 4.96 36.29
C MET A 3 -3.11 5.76 35.97
N SER A 4 -1.94 5.21 36.30
CA SER A 4 -0.65 5.71 35.81
C SER A 4 -0.56 5.45 34.30
N GLY A 5 -1.16 6.35 33.51
CA GLY A 5 -1.14 6.29 32.05
C GLY A 5 0.27 6.51 31.50
N GLY A 6 0.63 5.72 30.48
CA GLY A 6 1.89 5.84 29.73
C GLY A 6 1.84 6.92 28.64
N TRP A 7 2.94 7.06 27.90
CA TRP A 7 3.07 8.01 26.78
C TRP A 7 2.47 7.43 25.49
N VAL A 8 1.71 8.26 24.77
CA VAL A 8 1.21 7.94 23.43
C VAL A 8 1.96 8.78 22.40
N LEU A 9 2.53 8.14 21.40
CA LEU A 9 3.16 8.80 20.27
C LEU A 9 2.24 8.65 19.05
N GLU A 10 1.75 9.79 18.56
CA GLU A 10 0.97 9.86 17.32
C GLU A 10 1.88 10.24 16.17
N VAL A 11 1.90 9.42 15.12
CA VAL A 11 2.70 9.65 13.92
C VAL A 11 1.89 9.25 12.71
N ASP A 12 1.98 10.07 11.66
CA ASP A 12 1.35 9.82 10.38
C ASP A 12 2.38 9.92 9.25
N ILE A 13 2.17 9.15 8.18
CA ILE A 13 3.05 9.11 7.01
C ILE A 13 2.38 9.92 5.90
N ARG A 14 2.97 11.07 5.58
CA ARG A 14 2.53 11.89 4.45
C ARG A 14 2.59 11.09 3.16
N LYS A 15 1.50 11.12 2.38
CA LYS A 15 1.42 10.54 1.02
C LYS A 15 1.78 9.06 0.93
N PHE A 16 1.54 8.29 1.99
CA PHE A 16 1.88 6.87 2.03
C PHE A 16 1.36 6.09 0.82
N PHE A 17 0.07 6.27 0.47
CA PHE A 17 -0.54 5.57 -0.65
C PHE A 17 -0.07 6.09 -2.01
N ASP A 18 0.44 7.31 -2.13
CA ASP A 18 0.95 7.82 -3.41
C ASP A 18 2.39 7.33 -3.69
N GLU A 19 3.15 7.04 -2.64
CA GLU A 19 4.60 6.81 -2.71
C GLU A 19 5.03 5.37 -2.40
N VAL A 20 4.09 4.47 -2.10
CA VAL A 20 4.40 3.07 -1.77
C VAL A 20 5.13 2.35 -2.93
N ASP A 21 6.26 1.74 -2.64
CA ASP A 21 6.96 0.90 -3.62
C ASP A 21 6.25 -0.45 -3.82
N HIS A 22 5.90 -0.77 -5.07
CA HIS A 22 5.20 -2.03 -5.39
C HIS A 22 6.07 -3.26 -5.12
N GLY A 23 7.40 -3.16 -5.23
CA GLY A 23 8.33 -4.25 -4.94
C GLY A 23 8.28 -4.64 -3.47
N GLN A 24 8.47 -3.66 -2.59
CA GLN A 24 8.38 -3.84 -1.14
C GLN A 24 7.00 -4.35 -0.70
N LEU A 25 5.92 -3.77 -1.24
CA LEU A 25 4.56 -4.22 -0.95
C LEU A 25 4.37 -5.70 -1.33
N ARG A 26 4.88 -6.12 -2.49
CA ARG A 26 4.81 -7.52 -2.93
C ARG A 26 5.62 -8.46 -2.04
N GLU A 27 6.80 -8.05 -1.57
CA GLU A 27 7.59 -8.85 -0.65
C GLU A 27 6.87 -9.06 0.68
N VAL A 28 6.20 -8.02 1.19
CA VAL A 28 5.37 -8.13 2.41
C VAL A 28 4.19 -9.07 2.18
N LEU A 29 3.46 -8.92 1.07
CA LEU A 29 2.30 -9.76 0.75
C LEU A 29 2.68 -11.25 0.63
N ARG A 30 3.83 -11.56 0.02
CA ARG A 30 4.34 -12.94 -0.13
C ARG A 30 4.60 -13.65 1.19
N LYS A 31 4.81 -12.92 2.30
CA LYS A 31 4.98 -13.52 3.63
C LYS A 31 3.70 -14.21 4.12
N ARG A 32 2.52 -13.81 3.62
CA ARG A 32 1.21 -14.29 4.09
C ARG A 32 0.34 -14.90 2.99
N VAL A 33 0.47 -14.43 1.76
CA VAL A 33 -0.30 -14.92 0.60
C VAL A 33 0.63 -15.76 -0.28
N ARG A 34 0.34 -17.06 -0.36
CA ARG A 34 1.09 -18.02 -1.21
C ARG A 34 0.44 -18.24 -2.58
N ASP A 35 -0.82 -17.84 -2.73
CA ASP A 35 -1.56 -17.99 -3.98
C ASP A 35 -1.02 -17.01 -5.05
N GLY A 36 -0.51 -17.58 -6.13
CA GLY A 36 0.08 -16.83 -7.23
C GLY A 36 -0.94 -16.04 -8.05
N ASP A 37 -2.17 -16.52 -8.15
CA ASP A 37 -3.24 -15.84 -8.88
C ASP A 37 -3.78 -14.64 -8.12
N ILE A 38 -3.92 -14.73 -6.80
CA ILE A 38 -4.26 -13.59 -5.95
C ILE A 38 -3.17 -12.52 -6.07
N LEU A 39 -1.89 -12.89 -5.93
CA LEU A 39 -0.77 -11.94 -6.09
C LEU A 39 -0.73 -11.31 -7.48
N ARG A 40 -1.07 -12.09 -8.52
CA ARG A 40 -1.16 -11.58 -9.90
C ARG A 40 -2.31 -10.59 -10.05
N LEU A 41 -3.45 -10.85 -9.42
CA LEU A 41 -4.59 -9.93 -9.42
C LEU A 41 -4.24 -8.61 -8.73
N ILE A 42 -3.67 -8.67 -7.53
CA ILE A 42 -3.21 -7.47 -6.79
C ILE A 42 -2.23 -6.65 -7.65
N ASN A 43 -1.28 -7.30 -8.33
CA ASN A 43 -0.36 -6.62 -9.24
C ASN A 43 -1.05 -5.93 -10.43
N LYS A 44 -2.16 -6.48 -10.93
CA LYS A 44 -2.92 -5.83 -12.00
C LYS A 44 -3.58 -4.55 -11.48
N TRP A 45 -4.14 -4.59 -10.27
CA TRP A 45 -4.75 -3.43 -9.62
C TRP A 45 -3.70 -2.34 -9.35
N LEU A 46 -2.55 -2.70 -8.76
CA LEU A 46 -1.46 -1.74 -8.51
C LEU A 46 -0.96 -1.05 -9.78
N LYS A 47 -0.96 -1.74 -10.93
CA LYS A 47 -0.49 -1.21 -12.22
C LYS A 47 -1.57 -0.51 -13.05
N ALA A 48 -2.84 -0.77 -12.79
CA ALA A 48 -3.95 -0.22 -13.55
C ALA A 48 -4.01 1.31 -13.44
N GLY A 49 -3.37 1.88 -12.41
CA GLY A 49 -3.42 3.31 -12.14
C GLY A 49 -4.80 3.76 -11.68
N ALA A 50 -4.88 5.02 -11.26
CA ALA A 50 -6.15 5.71 -11.13
C ALA A 50 -6.45 6.41 -12.46
N LEU A 51 -7.68 6.28 -12.97
CA LEU A 51 -8.13 7.05 -14.12
C LEU A 51 -8.43 8.48 -13.66
N GLU A 52 -7.40 9.32 -13.57
CA GLU A 52 -7.59 10.76 -13.35
C GLU A 52 -7.71 11.48 -14.70
N GLU A 53 -8.83 12.18 -14.90
CA GLU A 53 -9.09 13.09 -16.03
C GLU A 53 -8.81 12.53 -17.44
N GLY A 54 -9.06 11.24 -17.66
CA GLY A 54 -8.93 10.62 -18.99
C GLY A 54 -7.50 10.40 -19.48
N LYS A 55 -6.49 10.54 -18.61
CA LYS A 55 -5.10 10.17 -18.91
C LYS A 55 -4.75 8.85 -18.22
N ASP A 56 -4.35 7.87 -19.01
CA ASP A 56 -3.82 6.58 -18.53
C ASP A 56 -2.46 6.81 -17.86
N GLN A 57 -2.47 7.08 -16.54
CA GLN A 57 -1.27 7.13 -15.73
C GLN A 57 -0.95 5.73 -15.24
N ARG A 58 -0.14 5.00 -16.00
CA ARG A 58 0.48 3.76 -15.50
C ARG A 58 1.34 4.09 -14.28
N LEU A 59 0.85 3.75 -13.09
CA LEU A 59 1.54 3.98 -11.84
C LEU A 59 2.78 3.08 -11.74
N LYS A 60 3.95 3.71 -11.51
CA LYS A 60 5.22 3.02 -11.20
C LYS A 60 5.40 2.79 -9.69
N GLN A 61 4.66 3.51 -8.86
CA GLN A 61 4.62 3.50 -7.39
C GLN A 61 3.23 3.95 -6.90
N GLY A 62 2.95 3.78 -5.62
CA GLY A 62 1.67 4.09 -4.98
C GLY A 62 0.63 2.97 -5.07
N THR A 63 -0.52 3.14 -4.45
CA THR A 63 -1.66 2.23 -4.53
C THR A 63 -2.90 3.04 -4.90
N PRO A 64 -3.70 2.59 -5.88
CA PRO A 64 -4.96 3.26 -6.21
C PRO A 64 -6.01 3.12 -5.12
#